data_AF-A0A3D2ING1-F1
#
_entry.id   AF-A0A3D2ING1-F1
#
_cell.length_a   1.000
_cell.length_b   1.000
_cell.length_c   1.000
_cell.angle_alpha   90.00
_cell.angle_beta   90.00
_cell.angle_gamma   90.00
#
_symmetry.space_group_name_H-M   'P 1'
#
loop_
_entity.id
_entity.type
_entity.pdbx_description
1 polymer ?
#
loop_
_entity_poly.entity_id
_entity_poly.type
_entity_poly.pdbx_seq_one_letter_code
_entity_poly.pdbx_strand_id
1 'polypeptide(L)'
;MGKQRIQKPDYYTQREWNRIRARERAQAKAQRNLVIIAILLLAVTAALVMGVWHFVFRSHDSGLRMPYHTENAVFGIHSGGSGMRKAIPFANGLCVTQSDVDADAVFISAAEAALFDLTQEKVVYAKNIFERRSPASITKIMTALVALQNGNMDDMVTVDDAAFDIEEGSSVCELHRGDKLTLKQLMYGMLIASGNDAAQMIAKYVGGGDINHFVDMMNQTALALGATHTHFVNAHGLTADNHYTCAYDIYLMMNAAM
;
A
#
# COMPACT_ATOMS: atom_id res chain seq x y z
N MET A 1 54.12 -66.36 -43.13
CA MET A 1 54.32 -67.77 -43.55
C MET A 1 53.89 -67.92 -45.00
N GLY A 2 54.83 -68.23 -45.90
CA GLY A 2 54.58 -68.40 -47.33
C GLY A 2 53.67 -69.59 -47.60
N LYS A 3 52.65 -69.39 -48.45
CA LYS A 3 51.71 -70.46 -48.83
C LYS A 3 52.43 -71.52 -49.65
N GLN A 4 52.62 -72.72 -49.08
CA GLN A 4 53.05 -73.91 -49.84
C GLN A 4 52.10 -74.12 -51.03
N ARG A 5 52.63 -74.16 -52.25
CA ARG A 5 51.86 -74.48 -53.45
C ARG A 5 51.57 -75.97 -53.46
N ILE A 6 50.37 -76.35 -53.04
CA ILE A 6 49.85 -77.72 -53.15
C ILE A 6 49.94 -78.16 -54.62
N GLN A 7 50.77 -79.18 -54.88
CA GLN A 7 50.96 -79.79 -56.19
C GLN A 7 49.74 -80.66 -56.57
N LYS A 8 49.49 -80.76 -57.88
CA LYS A 8 48.38 -81.52 -58.45
C LYS A 8 48.71 -83.02 -58.42
N PRO A 9 47.85 -83.90 -57.87
CA PRO A 9 48.05 -85.34 -57.92
C PRO A 9 47.91 -85.92 -59.34
N ASP A 10 48.66 -86.98 -59.66
CA ASP A 10 48.78 -87.56 -61.01
C ASP A 10 47.50 -88.20 -61.56
N TYR A 11 46.51 -88.48 -60.71
CA TYR A 11 45.25 -89.14 -61.08
C TYR A 11 44.13 -88.19 -61.57
N TYR A 12 44.35 -86.88 -61.60
CA TYR A 12 43.38 -85.90 -62.12
C TYR A 12 43.80 -85.28 -63.44
N THR A 13 42.87 -85.02 -64.37
CA THR A 13 43.16 -84.19 -65.54
C THR A 13 43.31 -82.71 -65.15
N GLN A 14 44.03 -81.91 -65.96
CA GLN A 14 44.28 -80.50 -65.64
C GLN A 14 42.99 -79.68 -65.50
N ARG A 15 41.96 -80.01 -66.30
CA ARG A 15 40.64 -79.35 -66.27
C ARG A 15 39.87 -79.68 -65.00
N GLU A 16 39.87 -80.93 -64.56
CA GLU A 16 39.18 -81.38 -63.34
C GLU A 16 39.84 -80.83 -62.08
N TRP A 17 41.17 -80.85 -62.01
CA TRP A 17 41.91 -80.28 -60.88
C TRP A 17 41.67 -78.78 -60.71
N ASN A 18 41.58 -78.04 -61.82
CA ASN A 18 41.24 -76.62 -61.79
C ASN A 18 39.79 -76.38 -61.32
N ARG A 19 38.82 -77.25 -61.68
CA ARG A 19 37.43 -77.16 -61.20
C ARG A 19 37.33 -77.43 -59.70
N ILE A 20 38.03 -78.44 -59.18
CA ILE A 20 38.05 -78.75 -57.75
C ILE A 20 38.67 -77.59 -56.97
N ARG A 21 39.85 -77.10 -57.39
CA ARG A 21 40.48 -75.94 -56.74
C ARG A 21 39.67 -74.66 -56.86
N ALA A 22 38.92 -74.47 -57.95
CA ALA A 22 38.01 -73.34 -58.07
C ALA A 22 36.86 -73.43 -57.06
N ARG A 23 36.28 -74.63 -56.85
CA ARG A 23 35.25 -74.88 -55.83
C ARG A 23 35.79 -74.72 -54.41
N GLU A 24 36.96 -75.27 -54.10
CA GLU A 24 37.61 -75.10 -52.79
C GLU A 24 37.96 -73.63 -52.51
N ARG A 25 38.48 -72.90 -53.49
CA ARG A 25 38.75 -71.45 -53.35
C ARG A 25 37.46 -70.66 -53.19
N ALA A 26 36.38 -71.03 -53.88
CA ALA A 26 35.08 -70.40 -53.73
C ALA A 26 34.47 -70.66 -52.35
N GLN A 27 34.55 -71.90 -51.85
CA GLN A 27 34.09 -72.27 -50.51
C GLN A 27 34.93 -71.60 -49.41
N ALA A 28 36.26 -71.59 -49.54
CA ALA A 28 37.14 -70.89 -48.61
C ALA A 28 36.93 -69.36 -48.63
N LYS A 29 36.63 -68.78 -49.80
CA LYS A 29 36.28 -67.35 -49.93
C LYS A 29 34.91 -67.07 -49.29
N ALA A 30 33.92 -67.95 -49.48
CA ALA A 30 32.60 -67.82 -48.88
C ALA A 30 32.65 -67.93 -47.35
N GLN A 31 33.39 -68.92 -46.81
CA GLN A 31 33.60 -69.07 -45.37
C GLN A 31 34.35 -67.86 -44.79
N ARG A 32 35.39 -67.37 -45.46
CA ARG A 32 36.12 -66.16 -45.01
C ARG A 32 35.22 -64.93 -45.02
N ASN A 33 34.39 -64.76 -46.05
CA ASN A 33 33.45 -63.65 -46.13
C ASN A 33 32.37 -63.75 -45.03
N LEU A 34 31.86 -64.95 -44.74
CA LEU A 34 30.93 -65.20 -43.63
C LEU A 34 31.54 -64.83 -42.28
N VAL A 35 32.78 -65.25 -42.01
CA VAL A 35 33.49 -64.91 -40.76
C VAL A 35 33.70 -63.39 -40.66
N ILE A 36 34.08 -62.72 -41.75
CA ILE A 36 34.23 -61.25 -41.76
C ILE A 36 32.89 -60.56 -41.48
N ILE A 37 31.80 -61.01 -42.11
CA ILE A 37 30.46 -60.44 -41.89
C ILE A 37 30.02 -60.66 -40.44
N ALA A 38 30.27 -61.83 -39.85
CA ALA A 38 29.97 -62.12 -38.45
C ALA A 38 30.77 -61.21 -37.49
N ILE A 39 32.05 -60.98 -37.76
CA ILE A 39 32.90 -60.06 -36.98
C ILE A 39 32.39 -58.62 -37.10
N LEU A 40 32.02 -58.18 -38.31
CA LEU A 40 31.47 -56.83 -38.53
C LEU A 40 30.13 -56.65 -37.82
N LEU A 41 29.23 -57.64 -37.88
CA LEU A 41 27.97 -57.61 -37.14
C LEU A 41 28.20 -57.51 -35.64
N LEU A 42 29.16 -58.27 -35.10
CA LEU A 42 29.48 -58.26 -33.67
C LEU A 42 30.12 -56.93 -33.24
N ALA A 43 30.92 -56.30 -34.10
CA ALA A 43 31.46 -54.96 -33.85
C ALA A 43 30.36 -53.89 -33.86
N VAL A 44 29.39 -53.98 -34.79
CA VAL A 44 28.25 -53.05 -34.87
C VAL A 44 27.34 -53.19 -33.65
N THR A 45 27.04 -54.41 -33.21
CA THR A 45 26.23 -54.61 -31.99
C THR A 45 26.95 -54.10 -30.75
N ALA A 46 28.25 -54.33 -30.61
CA ALA A 46 29.03 -53.78 -29.51
C ALA A 46 29.04 -52.24 -29.51
N ALA A 47 29.16 -51.61 -30.68
CA ALA A 47 29.10 -50.15 -30.80
C ALA A 47 27.72 -49.59 -30.43
N LEU A 48 26.64 -50.26 -30.84
CA LEU A 48 25.27 -49.88 -30.46
C LEU A 48 25.05 -50.01 -28.95
N VAL A 49 25.49 -51.12 -28.33
CA VAL A 49 25.40 -51.32 -26.88
C VAL A 49 26.20 -50.25 -26.13
N MET A 50 27.40 -49.92 -26.61
CA MET A 50 28.21 -48.86 -26.01
C MET A 50 27.56 -47.48 -26.16
N GLY A 51 26.93 -47.19 -27.30
CA GLY A 51 26.19 -45.95 -27.51
C GLY A 51 24.96 -45.82 -26.62
N VAL A 52 24.18 -46.90 -26.45
CA VAL A 52 23.03 -46.93 -25.54
C VAL A 52 23.49 -46.81 -24.09
N TRP A 53 24.55 -47.52 -23.70
CA TRP A 53 25.12 -47.41 -22.36
C TRP A 53 25.60 -45.99 -22.07
N HIS A 54 26.34 -45.37 -23.00
CA HIS A 54 26.79 -43.99 -22.86
C HIS A 54 25.62 -43.02 -22.75
N PHE A 55 24.60 -43.17 -23.60
CA PHE A 55 23.42 -42.32 -23.54
C PHE A 55 22.68 -42.45 -22.21
N VAL A 56 22.36 -43.66 -21.77
CA VAL A 56 21.57 -43.93 -20.55
C VAL A 56 22.33 -43.57 -19.28
N PHE A 57 23.62 -43.90 -19.19
CA PHE A 57 24.40 -43.64 -17.98
C PHE A 57 24.96 -42.22 -17.93
N ARG A 58 25.24 -41.57 -19.08
CA ARG A 58 25.67 -40.16 -19.10
C ARG A 58 24.50 -39.18 -19.04
N SER A 59 23.29 -39.57 -19.45
CA SER A 59 22.11 -38.69 -19.35
C SER A 59 21.72 -38.36 -17.90
N HIS A 60 22.30 -39.04 -16.91
CA HIS A 60 22.04 -38.75 -15.50
C HIS A 60 22.84 -37.58 -14.90
N ASP A 61 23.80 -36.99 -15.63
CA ASP A 61 24.65 -35.90 -15.12
C ASP A 61 24.36 -34.51 -15.70
N SER A 62 23.25 -34.31 -16.43
CA SER A 62 22.79 -32.95 -16.74
C SER A 62 21.93 -32.43 -15.60
N GLY A 63 22.55 -32.16 -14.45
CA GLY A 63 21.94 -31.32 -13.43
C GLY A 63 21.56 -29.98 -14.07
N LEU A 64 20.31 -29.55 -13.88
CA LEU A 64 19.83 -28.23 -14.30
C LEU A 64 20.83 -27.19 -13.79
N ARG A 65 21.54 -26.54 -14.71
CA ARG A 65 22.66 -25.64 -14.38
C ARG A 65 22.22 -24.36 -13.64
N MET A 66 20.92 -24.22 -13.38
CA MET A 66 20.28 -23.18 -12.57
C MET A 66 18.96 -23.73 -11.97
N PRO A 67 18.97 -24.38 -10.80
CA PRO A 67 17.74 -24.52 -10.02
C PRO A 67 17.17 -23.12 -9.76
N TYR A 68 15.85 -22.94 -9.72
CA TYR A 68 15.24 -21.66 -9.32
C TYR A 68 15.68 -21.33 -7.89
N HIS A 69 16.73 -20.52 -7.76
CA HIS A 69 17.18 -19.97 -6.50
C HIS A 69 16.54 -18.60 -6.34
N THR A 70 15.71 -18.45 -5.31
CA THR A 70 15.00 -17.19 -4.99
C THR A 70 15.95 -16.03 -4.69
N GLU A 71 17.22 -16.31 -4.45
CA GLU A 71 18.28 -15.35 -4.11
C GLU A 71 19.14 -14.94 -5.33
N ASN A 72 18.87 -15.47 -6.52
CA ASN A 72 19.74 -15.28 -7.67
C ASN A 72 19.63 -13.86 -8.24
N ALA A 73 20.75 -13.17 -8.52
CA ALA A 73 20.72 -11.75 -8.84
C ALA A 73 19.97 -11.38 -10.14
N VAL A 74 19.81 -12.35 -11.05
CA VAL A 74 19.18 -12.16 -12.37
C VAL A 74 17.71 -12.59 -12.39
N PHE A 75 17.29 -13.52 -11.53
CA PHE A 75 15.97 -14.17 -11.56
C PHE A 75 15.30 -14.35 -10.19
N GLY A 76 15.96 -13.96 -9.10
CA GLY A 76 15.42 -13.96 -7.76
C GLY A 76 14.43 -12.82 -7.57
N ILE A 77 13.45 -13.02 -6.68
CA ILE A 77 12.71 -11.89 -6.12
C ILE A 77 13.69 -11.20 -5.20
N HIS A 78 14.37 -10.20 -5.74
CA HIS A 78 15.03 -9.22 -4.90
C HIS A 78 13.93 -8.62 -4.02
N SER A 79 13.91 -8.99 -2.74
CA SER A 79 13.65 -8.00 -1.71
C SER A 79 14.81 -7.01 -1.71
N GLY A 80 15.12 -6.44 -2.88
CA GLY A 80 15.99 -5.30 -3.02
C GLY A 80 15.34 -4.32 -2.08
N GLY A 81 16.06 -4.00 -1.01
CA GLY A 81 15.53 -3.28 0.12
C GLY A 81 14.68 -2.17 -0.43
N SER A 82 13.37 -2.39 -0.38
CA SER A 82 12.43 -1.32 -0.47
C SER A 82 12.77 -0.60 0.81
N GLY A 83 13.73 0.33 0.74
CA GLY A 83 13.73 1.50 1.59
C GLY A 83 12.34 2.00 1.34
N MET A 84 11.43 1.57 2.22
CA MET A 84 10.03 1.48 1.94
C MET A 84 9.63 2.89 1.58
N ARG A 85 9.45 3.16 0.29
CA ARG A 85 8.66 4.30 -0.16
C ARG A 85 7.21 3.90 0.11
N LYS A 86 6.92 3.60 1.38
CA LYS A 86 5.58 3.60 1.93
C LYS A 86 5.12 5.03 1.70
N ALA A 87 3.98 5.16 1.05
CA ALA A 87 3.30 6.44 1.03
C ALA A 87 3.10 6.88 2.49
N ILE A 88 3.29 8.16 2.74
CA ILE A 88 2.89 8.74 4.02
C ILE A 88 1.38 8.47 4.14
N PRO A 89 0.92 7.73 5.18
CA PRO A 89 -0.49 7.46 5.32
C PRO A 89 -1.24 8.79 5.53
N PHE A 90 -2.49 8.87 5.09
CA PHE A 90 -3.31 10.07 5.28
C PHE A 90 -3.48 10.43 6.77
N ALA A 91 -3.34 9.44 7.66
CA ALA A 91 -3.43 9.59 9.11
C ALA A 91 -2.06 9.80 9.80
N ASN A 92 -1.00 10.07 9.04
CA ASN A 92 0.32 10.32 9.63
C ASN A 92 0.28 11.52 10.58
N GLY A 93 0.78 11.37 11.81
CA GLY A 93 0.71 12.43 12.82
C GLY A 93 -0.63 12.50 13.55
N LEU A 94 -1.56 11.57 13.31
CA LEU A 94 -2.84 11.52 14.01
C LEU A 94 -2.91 10.35 14.99
N CYS A 95 -3.48 10.61 16.16
CA CYS A 95 -3.87 9.59 17.10
C CYS A 95 -5.13 8.89 16.56
N VAL A 96 -4.99 7.71 15.98
CA VAL A 96 -6.12 6.97 15.38
C VAL A 96 -6.55 5.81 16.28
N THR A 97 -7.86 5.64 16.44
CA THR A 97 -8.48 4.45 17.04
C THR A 97 -9.71 4.04 16.23
N GLN A 98 -10.10 2.77 16.31
CA GLN A 98 -11.35 2.27 15.71
C GLN A 98 -12.51 2.20 16.73
N SER A 99 -12.19 2.20 18.03
CA SER A 99 -13.15 2.03 19.10
C SER A 99 -12.69 2.75 20.37
N ASP A 100 -13.49 2.65 21.41
CA ASP A 100 -13.12 3.04 22.76
C ASP A 100 -11.86 2.31 23.25
N VAL A 101 -11.12 2.97 24.13
CA VAL A 101 -9.80 2.57 24.63
C VAL A 101 -9.81 2.77 26.15
N ASP A 102 -9.59 1.70 26.91
CA ASP A 102 -9.46 1.73 28.37
C ASP A 102 -10.61 2.45 29.09
N ALA A 103 -11.84 2.40 28.54
CA ALA A 103 -13.00 3.14 29.04
C ALA A 103 -13.34 2.84 30.51
N ASP A 104 -13.08 1.61 30.98
CA ASP A 104 -13.33 1.14 32.35
C ASP A 104 -12.16 1.39 33.32
N ALA A 105 -11.00 1.83 32.82
CA ALA A 105 -9.81 2.03 33.65
C ALA A 105 -9.94 3.22 34.61
N VAL A 106 -10.76 4.21 34.25
CA VAL A 106 -11.02 5.42 35.04
C VAL A 106 -12.51 5.74 35.00
N PHE A 107 -13.08 6.03 36.16
CA PHE A 107 -14.45 6.51 36.23
C PHE A 107 -14.53 7.99 35.83
N ILE A 108 -15.11 8.25 34.65
CA ILE A 108 -15.42 9.61 34.17
C ILE A 108 -16.94 9.76 34.07
N SER A 109 -17.48 10.80 34.70
CA SER A 109 -18.92 11.10 34.71
C SER A 109 -19.44 11.63 33.36
N ALA A 110 -18.57 12.22 32.53
CA ALA A 110 -18.91 12.66 31.19
C ALA A 110 -19.38 11.48 30.33
N ALA A 111 -20.34 11.73 29.44
CA ALA A 111 -20.88 10.69 28.57
C ALA A 111 -19.89 10.28 27.47
N GLU A 112 -19.15 11.26 26.93
CA GLU A 112 -18.06 11.09 25.98
C GLU A 112 -16.78 11.70 26.56
N ALA A 113 -15.64 11.04 26.34
CA ALA A 113 -14.34 11.55 26.75
C ALA A 113 -13.22 10.91 25.93
N ALA A 114 -12.14 11.64 25.71
CA ALA A 114 -10.94 11.12 25.09
C ALA A 114 -9.68 11.81 25.62
N LEU A 115 -8.57 11.07 25.62
CA LEU A 115 -7.23 11.57 25.94
C LEU A 115 -6.26 11.09 24.87
N PHE A 116 -5.46 12.01 24.36
CA PHE A 116 -4.52 11.77 23.26
C PHE A 116 -3.10 12.12 23.71
N ASP A 117 -2.15 11.22 23.46
CA ASP A 117 -0.72 11.50 23.53
C ASP A 117 -0.24 11.89 22.13
N LEU A 118 -0.06 13.19 21.91
CA LEU A 118 0.36 13.75 20.63
C LEU A 118 1.83 13.45 20.31
N THR A 119 2.66 13.14 21.31
CA THR A 119 4.08 12.82 21.08
C THR A 119 4.24 11.39 20.59
N GLN A 120 3.41 10.48 21.13
CA GLN A 120 3.40 9.07 20.75
C GLN A 120 2.35 8.74 19.67
N GLU A 121 1.59 9.74 19.20
CA GLU A 121 0.48 9.59 18.24
C GLU A 121 -0.52 8.51 18.68
N LYS A 122 -0.85 8.49 19.98
CA LYS A 122 -1.65 7.42 20.59
C LYS A 122 -2.91 7.95 21.27
N VAL A 123 -4.03 7.27 21.07
CA VAL A 123 -5.22 7.42 21.93
C VAL A 123 -4.97 6.69 23.24
N VAL A 124 -4.87 7.45 24.34
CA VAL A 124 -4.58 6.93 25.69
C VAL A 124 -5.85 6.46 26.38
N TYR A 125 -6.96 7.17 26.17
CA TYR A 125 -8.28 6.84 26.72
C TYR A 125 -9.35 7.29 25.73
N ALA A 126 -10.42 6.52 25.60
CA ALA A 126 -11.56 6.85 24.75
C ALA A 126 -12.84 6.20 25.30
N LYS A 127 -13.90 7.01 25.43
CA LYS A 127 -15.24 6.63 25.87
C LYS A 127 -16.25 7.28 24.94
N ASN A 128 -17.08 6.48 24.26
CA ASN A 128 -18.05 6.88 23.25
C ASN A 128 -17.46 7.90 22.25
N ILE A 129 -16.22 7.65 21.79
CA ILE A 129 -15.40 8.70 21.16
C ILE A 129 -15.98 9.24 19.83
N PHE A 130 -16.80 8.43 19.15
CA PHE A 130 -17.47 8.79 17.88
C PHE A 130 -18.96 9.15 18.06
N GLU A 131 -19.48 9.15 19.28
CA GLU A 131 -20.88 9.47 19.54
C GLU A 131 -21.16 10.95 19.29
N ARG A 132 -22.29 11.24 18.63
CA ARG A 132 -22.63 12.61 18.22
C ARG A 132 -23.29 13.37 19.36
N ARG A 133 -22.83 14.59 19.58
CA ARG A 133 -23.34 15.52 20.60
C ARG A 133 -23.41 16.94 20.07
N SER A 134 -24.25 17.76 20.70
CA SER A 134 -24.22 19.21 20.47
C SER A 134 -22.84 19.74 20.91
N PRO A 135 -22.11 20.47 20.04
CA PRO A 135 -20.77 20.97 20.34
C PRO A 135 -20.77 22.12 21.37
N ALA A 136 -21.90 22.82 21.53
CA ALA A 136 -21.94 24.12 22.19
C ALA A 136 -20.81 25.05 21.67
N SER A 137 -20.23 25.87 22.54
CA SER A 137 -19.16 26.83 22.18
C SER A 137 -17.85 26.20 21.68
N ILE A 138 -17.66 24.87 21.78
CA ILE A 138 -16.50 24.20 21.16
C ILE A 138 -16.48 24.42 19.64
N THR A 139 -17.63 24.70 19.03
CA THR A 139 -17.78 25.17 17.64
C THR A 139 -16.81 26.28 17.26
N LYS A 140 -16.49 27.18 18.20
CA LYS A 140 -15.62 28.33 17.97
C LYS A 140 -14.17 27.94 17.64
N ILE A 141 -13.76 26.69 17.90
CA ILE A 141 -12.48 26.15 17.43
C ILE A 141 -12.47 26.09 15.90
N MET A 142 -13.54 25.57 15.28
CA MET A 142 -13.66 25.55 13.82
C MET A 142 -13.78 26.96 13.26
N THR A 143 -14.55 27.84 13.90
CA THR A 143 -14.67 29.25 13.49
C THR A 143 -13.31 29.93 13.49
N ALA A 144 -12.50 29.71 14.53
CA ALA A 144 -11.15 30.24 14.61
C ALA A 144 -10.25 29.69 13.49
N LEU A 145 -10.27 28.38 13.27
CA LEU A 145 -9.48 27.72 12.23
C LEU A 145 -9.79 28.26 10.83
N VAL A 146 -11.08 28.33 10.46
CA VAL A 146 -11.52 28.85 9.16
C VAL A 146 -11.15 30.32 9.00
N ALA A 147 -11.33 31.14 10.03
CA ALA A 147 -10.98 32.55 9.99
C ALA A 147 -9.47 32.78 9.87
N LEU A 148 -8.64 31.94 10.50
CA LEU A 148 -7.18 31.98 10.34
C LEU A 148 -6.72 31.58 8.94
N GLN A 149 -7.41 30.64 8.30
CA GLN A 149 -7.09 30.18 6.94
C GLN A 149 -7.50 31.16 5.84
N ASN A 150 -8.60 31.89 6.06
CA ASN A 150 -9.27 32.64 4.99
C ASN A 150 -9.36 34.15 5.23
N GLY A 151 -9.07 34.62 6.45
CA GLY A 151 -9.10 36.03 6.81
C GLY A 151 -7.70 36.60 7.07
N ASN A 152 -7.56 37.91 6.95
CA ASN A 152 -6.38 38.63 7.41
C ASN A 152 -6.66 39.23 8.79
N MET A 153 -5.85 38.86 9.78
CA MET A 153 -6.07 39.22 11.18
C MET A 153 -6.00 40.73 11.46
N ASP A 154 -5.36 41.49 10.58
CA ASP A 154 -5.24 42.94 10.70
C ASP A 154 -6.36 43.71 9.99
N ASP A 155 -7.28 43.00 9.32
CA ASP A 155 -8.42 43.62 8.65
C ASP A 155 -9.39 44.24 9.65
N MET A 156 -9.93 45.41 9.30
CA MET A 156 -10.92 46.11 10.10
C MET A 156 -12.33 45.62 9.76
N VAL A 157 -13.02 45.12 10.79
CA VAL A 157 -14.42 44.70 10.73
C VAL A 157 -15.28 45.76 11.42
N THR A 158 -16.35 46.19 10.75
CA THR A 158 -17.35 47.09 11.35
C THR A 158 -18.52 46.26 11.85
N VAL A 159 -18.84 46.39 13.14
CA VAL A 159 -19.95 45.69 13.78
C VAL A 159 -21.28 46.20 13.24
N ASP A 160 -22.13 45.28 12.80
CA ASP A 160 -23.49 45.57 12.35
C ASP A 160 -24.51 44.63 13.00
N ASP A 161 -25.74 44.65 12.49
CA ASP A 161 -26.87 43.94 13.09
C ASP A 161 -26.71 42.44 13.19
N ALA A 162 -25.85 41.85 12.37
CA ALA A 162 -25.59 40.42 12.44
C ALA A 162 -24.98 40.00 13.79
N ALA A 163 -24.28 40.90 14.48
CA ALA A 163 -23.74 40.64 15.82
C ALA A 163 -24.83 40.36 16.85
N PHE A 164 -26.06 40.83 16.62
CA PHE A 164 -27.17 40.78 17.58
C PHE A 164 -28.22 39.71 17.25
N ASP A 165 -28.06 39.00 16.12
CA ASP A 165 -28.89 37.85 15.77
C ASP A 165 -28.39 36.58 16.50
N ILE A 166 -28.52 36.62 17.82
CA ILE A 166 -28.09 35.58 18.77
C ILE A 166 -29.09 35.50 19.94
N GLU A 167 -29.15 34.33 20.59
CA GLU A 167 -30.06 34.10 21.71
C GLU A 167 -29.77 35.03 22.90
N GLU A 168 -30.81 35.62 23.47
CA GLU A 168 -30.73 36.49 24.65
C GLU A 168 -30.15 35.71 25.85
N GLY A 169 -29.24 36.35 26.59
CA GLY A 169 -28.56 35.73 27.74
C GLY A 169 -27.41 34.79 27.37
N SER A 170 -27.08 34.65 26.09
CA SER A 170 -25.88 33.92 25.65
C SER A 170 -24.59 34.73 25.87
N SER A 171 -23.44 34.06 25.84
CA SER A 171 -22.13 34.72 26.05
C SER A 171 -21.81 35.69 24.91
N VAL A 172 -21.47 36.94 25.25
CA VAL A 172 -21.18 38.02 24.30
C VAL A 172 -19.99 38.86 24.77
N CYS A 173 -19.38 39.61 23.86
CA CYS A 173 -18.33 40.59 24.11
C CYS A 173 -18.88 42.01 24.31
N GLU A 174 -20.20 42.19 24.32
CA GLU A 174 -20.88 43.50 24.41
C GLU A 174 -20.48 44.45 23.28
N LEU A 175 -20.36 43.91 22.06
CA LEU A 175 -20.09 44.73 20.87
C LEU A 175 -21.24 45.70 20.60
N HIS A 176 -20.94 46.91 20.12
CA HIS A 176 -21.94 47.90 19.73
C HIS A 176 -21.94 48.13 18.23
N ARG A 177 -23.12 48.41 17.66
CA ARG A 177 -23.25 48.75 16.23
C ARG A 177 -22.34 49.94 15.90
N GLY A 178 -21.52 49.78 14.86
CA GLY A 178 -20.59 50.80 14.40
C GLY A 178 -19.19 50.71 15.04
N ASP A 179 -18.99 49.84 16.02
CA ASP A 179 -17.65 49.53 16.53
C ASP A 179 -16.77 49.03 15.38
N LYS A 180 -15.50 49.41 15.42
CA LYS A 180 -14.49 48.99 14.44
C LYS A 180 -13.38 48.26 15.16
N LEU A 181 -13.30 46.95 14.93
CA LEU A 181 -12.32 46.07 15.55
C LEU A 181 -11.53 45.36 14.47
N THR A 182 -10.28 45.02 14.76
CA THR A 182 -9.55 44.10 13.88
C THR A 182 -10.14 42.70 13.99
N LEU A 183 -9.99 41.89 12.93
CA LEU A 183 -10.38 40.48 12.98
C LEU A 183 -9.67 39.73 14.13
N LYS A 184 -8.42 40.12 14.45
CA LYS A 184 -7.67 39.65 15.63
C LYS A 184 -8.35 39.98 16.96
N GLN A 185 -8.88 41.20 17.12
CA GLN A 185 -9.60 41.58 18.34
C GLN A 185 -10.90 40.80 18.49
N LEU A 186 -11.64 40.61 17.40
CA LEU A 186 -12.83 39.74 17.40
C LEU A 186 -12.46 38.30 17.75
N MET A 187 -11.36 37.77 17.21
CA MET A 187 -10.85 36.43 17.53
C MET A 187 -10.58 36.28 19.04
N TYR A 188 -9.95 37.29 19.66
CA TYR A 188 -9.75 37.28 21.11
C TYR A 188 -11.06 37.32 21.89
N GLY A 189 -12.00 38.18 21.49
CA GLY A 189 -13.33 38.21 22.11
C GLY A 189 -14.03 36.84 22.03
N MET A 190 -14.01 36.23 20.85
CA MET A 190 -14.59 34.92 20.60
C MET A 190 -13.94 33.82 21.44
N LEU A 191 -12.61 33.76 21.53
CA LEU A 191 -11.92 32.64 22.19
C LEU A 191 -11.78 32.81 23.70
N ILE A 192 -11.67 34.05 24.20
CA ILE A 192 -11.49 34.33 25.64
C ILE A 192 -12.84 34.46 26.34
N ALA A 193 -13.76 35.24 25.79
CA ALA A 193 -15.08 35.48 26.38
C ALA A 193 -16.15 34.51 25.87
N SER A 194 -15.80 33.62 24.93
CA SER A 194 -16.80 32.80 24.21
C SER A 194 -17.87 33.65 23.52
N GLY A 195 -17.53 34.88 23.09
CA GLY A 195 -18.48 35.84 22.55
C GLY A 195 -19.14 35.36 21.25
N ASN A 196 -20.46 35.21 21.27
CA ASN A 196 -21.28 34.81 20.12
C ASN A 196 -21.42 35.93 19.10
N ASP A 197 -21.52 37.17 19.57
CA ASP A 197 -21.51 38.40 18.75
C ASP A 197 -20.21 38.53 17.95
N ALA A 198 -19.06 38.28 18.58
CA ALA A 198 -17.78 38.24 17.91
C ALA A 198 -17.70 37.11 16.86
N ALA A 199 -18.19 35.92 17.20
CA ALA A 199 -18.24 34.80 16.26
C ALA A 199 -19.12 35.09 15.03
N GLN A 200 -20.28 35.74 15.22
CA GLN A 200 -21.14 36.17 14.10
C GLN A 200 -20.43 37.18 13.19
N MET A 201 -19.74 38.16 13.77
CA MET A 201 -19.01 39.16 12.98
C MET A 201 -17.81 38.56 12.24
N ILE A 202 -17.09 37.62 12.84
CA ILE A 202 -16.03 36.85 12.16
C ILE A 202 -16.62 36.08 10.98
N ALA A 203 -17.70 35.34 11.22
CA ALA A 203 -18.33 34.52 10.20
C ALA A 203 -18.81 35.36 9.03
N LYS A 204 -19.53 36.45 9.30
CA LYS A 204 -20.00 37.37 8.28
C LYS A 204 -18.86 37.99 7.49
N TYR A 205 -17.81 38.46 8.17
CA TYR A 205 -16.69 39.12 7.50
C TYR A 205 -15.93 38.15 6.57
N VAL A 206 -15.51 36.99 7.11
CA VAL A 206 -14.73 35.99 6.36
C VAL A 206 -15.59 35.30 5.28
N GLY A 207 -16.90 35.14 5.53
CA GLY A 207 -17.86 34.66 4.54
C GLY A 207 -18.18 35.65 3.41
N GLY A 208 -17.54 36.82 3.37
CA GLY A 208 -17.76 37.82 2.32
C GLY A 208 -19.09 38.56 2.45
N GLY A 209 -19.60 38.70 3.67
CA GLY A 209 -20.89 39.30 3.99
C GLY A 209 -22.03 38.29 4.21
N ASP A 210 -21.79 37.00 3.97
CA ASP A 210 -22.76 35.91 4.14
C ASP A 210 -22.29 34.88 5.17
N ILE A 211 -23.05 34.74 6.26
CA ILE A 211 -22.76 33.78 7.33
C ILE A 211 -22.96 32.34 6.85
N ASN A 212 -23.92 32.07 5.96
CA ASN A 212 -24.14 30.72 5.44
C ASN A 212 -22.95 30.24 4.62
N HIS A 213 -22.37 31.14 3.82
CA HIS A 213 -21.13 30.84 3.11
C HIS A 213 -19.98 30.49 4.07
N PHE A 214 -19.87 31.18 5.20
CA PHE A 214 -18.88 30.80 6.23
C PHE A 214 -19.17 29.43 6.85
N VAL A 215 -20.44 29.11 7.12
CA VAL A 215 -20.84 27.78 7.61
C VAL A 215 -20.51 26.68 6.59
N ASP A 216 -20.68 26.94 5.30
CA ASP A 216 -20.25 26.02 4.25
C ASP A 216 -18.73 25.81 4.28
N MET A 217 -17.94 26.87 4.50
CA MET A 217 -16.49 26.76 4.69
C MET A 217 -16.14 25.92 5.92
N MET A 218 -16.85 26.09 7.05
CA MET A 218 -16.66 25.25 8.24
C MET A 218 -16.89 23.76 7.95
N ASN A 219 -17.95 23.42 7.21
CA ASN A 219 -18.26 22.05 6.84
C ASN A 219 -17.27 21.48 5.82
N GLN A 220 -16.80 22.29 4.88
CA GLN A 220 -15.73 21.90 3.94
C GLN A 220 -14.42 21.61 4.69
N THR A 221 -14.06 22.45 5.65
CA THR A 221 -12.87 22.23 6.50
C THR A 221 -13.04 20.99 7.35
N ALA A 222 -14.21 20.76 7.97
CA ALA A 222 -14.49 19.53 8.71
C ALA A 222 -14.28 18.27 7.84
N LEU A 223 -14.82 18.28 6.63
CA LEU A 223 -14.66 17.18 5.68
C LEU A 223 -13.19 16.97 5.28
N ALA A 224 -12.45 18.05 5.02
CA ALA A 224 -11.04 17.99 4.65
C ALA A 224 -10.15 17.42 5.77
N LEU A 225 -10.53 17.63 7.04
CA LEU A 225 -9.86 17.07 8.21
C LEU A 225 -10.25 15.60 8.49
N GLY A 226 -11.28 15.08 7.83
CA GLY A 226 -11.85 13.76 8.13
C GLY A 226 -12.80 13.73 9.32
N ALA A 227 -13.30 14.89 9.77
CA ALA A 227 -14.29 15.02 10.84
C ALA A 227 -15.70 14.64 10.34
N THR A 228 -15.91 13.34 10.09
CA THR A 228 -17.13 12.80 9.44
C THR A 228 -18.34 12.67 10.37
N HIS A 229 -18.16 12.90 11.67
CA HIS A 229 -19.22 12.93 12.68
C HIS A 229 -19.51 14.36 13.14
N THR A 230 -19.18 15.35 12.31
CA THR A 230 -19.42 16.78 12.57
C THR A 230 -20.25 17.42 11.47
N HIS A 231 -21.17 18.29 11.88
CA HIS A 231 -21.91 19.18 10.99
C HIS A 231 -22.19 20.51 11.69
N PHE A 232 -21.77 21.60 11.06
CA PHE A 232 -21.97 22.96 11.55
C PHE A 232 -23.15 23.63 10.85
N VAL A 233 -23.92 24.41 11.60
CA VAL A 233 -25.04 25.22 11.07
C VAL A 233 -24.92 26.68 11.47
N ASN A 234 -24.00 27.00 12.38
CA ASN A 234 -23.67 28.34 12.82
C ASN A 234 -22.22 28.36 13.33
N ALA A 235 -21.68 29.57 13.53
CA ALA A 235 -20.27 29.79 13.91
C ALA A 235 -20.03 29.92 15.42
N HIS A 236 -21.08 29.95 16.25
CA HIS A 236 -20.97 30.27 17.67
C HIS A 236 -21.27 29.08 18.59
N GLY A 237 -22.02 28.08 18.11
CA GLY A 237 -22.37 26.89 18.87
C GLY A 237 -23.67 26.97 19.65
N LEU A 238 -24.57 27.91 19.33
CA LEU A 238 -25.90 27.88 19.93
C LEU A 238 -26.67 26.68 19.37
N THR A 239 -27.56 26.14 20.19
CA THR A 239 -28.30 24.92 19.88
C THR A 239 -29.11 25.10 18.60
N ALA A 240 -28.94 24.18 17.67
CA ALA A 240 -29.70 24.14 16.43
C ALA A 240 -29.79 22.70 15.92
N ASP A 241 -30.84 22.42 15.16
CA ASP A 241 -31.02 21.10 14.56
C ASP A 241 -29.86 20.78 13.61
N ASN A 242 -29.45 19.51 13.60
CA ASN A 242 -28.29 19.03 12.86
C ASN A 242 -26.97 19.73 13.21
N HIS A 243 -26.85 20.40 14.35
CA HIS A 243 -25.57 20.92 14.84
C HIS A 243 -24.90 19.92 15.78
N TYR A 244 -23.89 19.21 15.31
CA TYR A 244 -23.28 18.14 16.09
C TYR A 244 -21.79 17.95 15.79
N THR A 245 -21.09 17.32 16.73
CA THR A 245 -19.70 16.86 16.61
C THR A 245 -19.52 15.59 17.45
N CYS A 246 -18.33 14.99 17.46
CA CYS A 246 -17.94 13.96 18.43
C CYS A 246 -16.59 14.30 19.08
N ALA A 247 -16.20 13.54 20.11
CA ALA A 247 -14.94 13.75 20.82
C ALA A 247 -13.71 13.58 19.90
N TYR A 248 -13.75 12.62 18.97
CA TYR A 248 -12.68 12.42 17.99
C TYR A 248 -12.53 13.61 17.04
N ASP A 249 -13.65 14.10 16.51
CA ASP A 249 -13.64 15.17 15.53
C ASP A 249 -13.19 16.50 16.16
N ILE A 250 -13.50 16.72 17.45
CA ILE A 250 -12.92 17.82 18.23
C ILE A 250 -11.39 17.70 18.27
N TYR A 251 -10.85 16.51 18.48
CA TYR A 251 -9.41 16.29 18.42
C TYR A 251 -8.84 16.64 17.04
N LEU A 252 -9.46 16.22 15.94
CA LEU A 252 -9.00 16.56 14.58
C LEU A 252 -8.95 18.08 14.37
N MET A 253 -9.97 18.81 14.83
CA MET A 253 -10.02 20.26 14.75
C MET A 253 -8.92 20.93 15.60
N MET A 254 -8.71 20.46 16.83
CA MET A 254 -7.65 20.98 17.71
C MET A 254 -6.26 20.68 17.14
N ASN A 255 -6.04 19.47 16.64
CA ASN A 255 -4.76 19.05 16.05
C ASN A 255 -4.41 19.87 14.81
N ALA A 256 -5.41 20.30 14.03
CA ALA A 256 -5.21 21.19 12.89
C ALA A 256 -4.94 22.65 13.29
N ALA A 257 -5.37 23.07 14.48
CA ALA A 257 -5.25 24.44 14.97
C ALA A 257 -3.96 24.71 15.78
N MET A 258 -3.26 23.66 16.23
CA MET A 258 -2.00 23.73 17.00
C MET A 258 -0.77 23.56 16.12
#